data_AF-A0A1H4EJ27-F1
#
_entry.id   AF-A0A1H4EJ27-F1
#
_cell.length_a   1.000
_cell.length_b   1.000
_cell.length_c   1.000
_cell.angle_alpha   90.00
_cell.angle_beta   90.00
_cell.angle_gamma   90.00
#
_symmetry.space_group_name_H-M   'P 1'
#
loop_
_entity.id
_entity.type
_entity.pdbx_description
1 polymer ?
#
loop_
_entity_poly.entity_id
_entity_poly.type
_entity_poly.pdbx_seq_one_letter_code
_entity_poly.pdbx_strand_id
1 'polypeptide(L)'
;MKRFTAYLIPAAAVVTALLSLSCEQEVDYVDATWARPVSPAEGSTLKIDFFKPDDKQVFTWEVRPGATYKIAFDVDMHFENACVYDMGRKDSLVLTNSEMLDMLRTVWPDFSGVKRFFWRVEQTRGHDVRTSWRYFSAIPLVESFTDARDGEVYGACQFILNDGSLMTIMSENLRATVYADGEPLPVEAKAAAGDGYCSDPLYVQKVGRYYSWAAATRLTWDEAKAAYEAGETVQGVCPEGWHLPSMDEFNALREYLGADVGANAVKDPSYWPATDGITNSAKMNVVVSGFYWHEGLTFLTDPTFTARFWTSTPRLKGMQFAYGDSASADDPTKAVLLSIYDDASTLNMQSYSVVPSVENHMYPIRCVMDPM
;
A
#
# COMPACT_ATOMS: atom_id res chain seq x y z
N MET A 1 -1.45 -1.23 -100.60
CA MET A 1 -1.30 0.21 -100.89
C MET A 1 -0.62 0.87 -99.69
N LYS A 2 0.60 1.41 -99.91
CA LYS A 2 1.36 2.38 -99.07
C LYS A 2 1.71 1.95 -97.62
N ARG A 3 2.80 2.36 -96.97
CA ARG A 3 4.22 2.72 -97.26
C ARG A 3 4.75 3.21 -95.88
N PHE A 4 5.97 2.80 -95.50
CA PHE A 4 6.98 3.52 -94.69
C PHE A 4 6.92 3.58 -93.13
N THR A 5 7.87 2.84 -92.52
CA THR A 5 8.95 3.24 -91.55
C THR A 5 8.69 4.21 -90.39
N ALA A 6 9.15 3.84 -89.19
CA ALA A 6 10.39 4.39 -88.58
C ALA A 6 10.87 3.55 -87.36
N TYR A 7 12.19 3.51 -87.20
CA TYR A 7 13.02 2.82 -86.18
C TYR A 7 13.02 3.52 -84.81
N LEU A 8 13.38 2.80 -83.73
CA LEU A 8 14.42 3.18 -82.75
C LEU A 8 14.73 2.04 -81.74
N ILE A 9 16.02 1.83 -81.47
CA ILE A 9 16.65 0.80 -80.60
C ILE A 9 16.86 1.38 -79.18
N PRO A 10 16.92 0.56 -78.10
CA PRO A 10 18.18 0.41 -77.34
C PRO A 10 18.45 -1.07 -76.97
N ALA A 11 19.61 -1.67 -77.24
CA ALA A 11 20.95 -1.49 -76.64
C ALA A 11 20.99 -1.95 -75.16
N ALA A 12 21.65 -3.10 -74.95
CA ALA A 12 21.93 -3.72 -73.66
C ALA A 12 22.94 -2.91 -72.83
N ALA A 13 22.81 -2.97 -71.49
CA ALA A 13 23.89 -2.60 -70.59
C ALA A 13 23.89 -3.48 -69.32
N VAL A 14 25.02 -4.15 -69.18
CA VAL A 14 25.60 -4.88 -68.06
C VAL A 14 25.40 -4.19 -66.70
N VAL A 15 24.94 -4.92 -65.68
CA VAL A 15 25.06 -4.50 -64.27
C VAL A 15 26.06 -5.41 -63.57
N THR A 16 27.19 -4.81 -63.23
CA THR A 16 28.33 -5.36 -62.51
C THR A 16 27.94 -5.64 -61.05
N ALA A 17 28.15 -6.87 -60.58
CA ALA A 17 28.03 -7.22 -59.17
C ALA A 17 29.22 -6.65 -58.38
N LEU A 18 28.97 -5.62 -57.58
CA LEU A 18 29.89 -5.14 -56.54
C LEU A 18 29.73 -6.04 -55.31
N LEU A 19 30.70 -6.93 -55.10
CA LEU A 19 30.89 -7.62 -53.82
C LEU A 19 31.43 -6.61 -52.81
N SER A 20 30.55 -6.03 -51.99
CA SER A 20 30.93 -5.37 -50.76
C SER A 20 31.33 -6.44 -49.75
N LEU A 21 32.62 -6.47 -49.38
CA LEU A 21 33.11 -7.13 -48.17
C LEU A 21 32.40 -6.50 -46.97
N SER A 22 31.35 -7.18 -46.49
CA SER A 22 30.81 -6.95 -45.15
C SER A 22 31.87 -7.39 -44.15
N CYS A 23 32.44 -6.44 -43.41
CA CYS A 23 33.14 -6.75 -42.17
C CYS A 23 32.08 -7.29 -41.20
N GLU A 24 31.87 -8.61 -41.17
CA GLU A 24 31.23 -9.25 -40.03
C GLU A 24 32.22 -9.09 -38.87
N GLN A 25 31.97 -8.07 -38.05
CA GLN A 25 32.60 -7.98 -36.75
C GLN A 25 32.03 -9.15 -35.94
N GLU A 26 32.81 -10.23 -35.87
CA GLU A 26 32.53 -11.38 -35.02
C GLU A 26 32.47 -10.85 -33.58
N VAL A 27 31.25 -10.67 -33.07
CA VAL A 27 31.03 -10.36 -31.66
C VAL A 27 31.26 -11.66 -30.92
N ASP A 28 32.52 -11.93 -30.58
CA ASP A 28 32.86 -12.94 -29.59
C ASP A 28 32.13 -12.55 -28.31
N TYR A 29 31.11 -13.32 -27.95
CA TYR A 29 30.53 -13.28 -26.62
C TYR A 29 31.59 -13.83 -25.67
N VAL A 30 32.44 -12.94 -25.16
CA VAL A 30 33.35 -13.27 -24.07
C VAL A 30 32.48 -13.58 -22.87
N ASP A 31 32.38 -14.85 -22.49
CA ASP A 31 31.83 -15.23 -21.19
C ASP A 31 32.59 -14.45 -20.12
N ALA A 32 31.91 -13.50 -19.49
CA ALA A 32 32.56 -12.63 -18.53
C ALA A 32 33.18 -13.47 -17.42
N THR A 33 34.46 -13.24 -17.17
CA THR A 33 35.25 -13.95 -16.16
C THR A 33 35.11 -13.33 -14.77
N TRP A 34 34.29 -12.30 -14.62
CA TRP A 34 33.98 -11.63 -13.35
C TRP A 34 32.60 -12.02 -12.84
N ALA A 35 32.44 -12.08 -11.52
CA ALA A 35 31.17 -12.37 -10.87
C ALA A 35 30.13 -11.31 -11.24
N ARG A 36 28.92 -11.79 -11.49
CA ARG A 36 27.76 -10.99 -11.84
C ARG A 36 26.68 -11.20 -10.80
N PRO A 37 25.95 -10.15 -10.38
CA PRO A 37 24.85 -10.30 -9.46
C PRO A 37 23.73 -11.07 -10.19
N VAL A 38 23.06 -12.01 -9.53
CA VAL A 38 22.06 -12.90 -10.11
C VAL A 38 20.68 -12.62 -9.52
N SER A 39 20.54 -12.76 -8.19
CA SER A 39 19.33 -12.46 -7.43
C SER A 39 19.63 -11.40 -6.38
N PRO A 40 18.74 -10.41 -6.15
CA PRO A 40 17.50 -10.15 -6.88
C PRO A 40 17.75 -9.76 -8.35
N ALA A 41 16.76 -10.02 -9.21
CA ALA A 41 16.81 -9.64 -10.62
C ALA A 41 16.90 -8.12 -10.77
N GLU A 42 17.54 -7.64 -11.82
CA GLU A 42 17.67 -6.20 -12.07
C GLU A 42 16.29 -5.55 -12.22
N GLY A 43 16.05 -4.47 -11.47
CA GLY A 43 14.79 -3.75 -11.48
C GLY A 43 13.63 -4.43 -10.74
N SER A 44 13.87 -5.56 -10.06
CA SER A 44 12.85 -6.21 -9.22
C SER A 44 12.54 -5.42 -7.95
N THR A 45 11.40 -5.73 -7.33
CA THR A 45 10.97 -5.14 -6.05
C THR A 45 11.05 -6.18 -4.94
N LEU A 46 11.91 -5.93 -3.96
CA LEU A 46 11.95 -6.67 -2.70
C LEU A 46 10.88 -6.13 -1.76
N LYS A 47 10.00 -7.03 -1.30
CA LYS A 47 9.01 -6.73 -0.26
C LYS A 47 9.54 -7.25 1.06
N ILE A 48 9.62 -6.38 2.06
CA ILE A 48 10.26 -6.69 3.35
C ILE A 48 9.19 -6.52 4.43
N ASP A 49 8.64 -7.63 4.90
CA ASP A 49 7.55 -7.62 5.88
C ASP A 49 8.09 -7.34 7.29
N PHE A 50 7.66 -6.21 7.87
CA PHE A 50 8.08 -5.75 9.18
C PHE A 50 7.67 -6.71 10.32
N PHE A 51 6.52 -7.38 10.19
CA PHE A 51 6.01 -8.30 11.21
C PHE A 51 6.51 -9.74 11.02
N LYS A 52 7.35 -9.98 10.02
CA LYS A 52 8.05 -11.24 9.80
C LYS A 52 9.57 -11.01 9.83
N PRO A 53 10.14 -10.61 10.99
CA PRO A 53 11.52 -10.17 11.07
C PRO A 53 12.52 -11.26 10.66
N ASP A 54 12.19 -12.54 10.84
CA ASP A 54 13.05 -13.68 10.57
C ASP A 54 12.98 -14.22 9.13
N ASP A 55 12.03 -13.72 8.31
CA ASP A 55 11.94 -14.10 6.90
C ASP A 55 13.20 -13.67 6.14
N LYS A 56 13.61 -14.45 5.13
CA LYS A 56 14.94 -14.34 4.53
C LYS A 56 14.91 -13.66 3.16
N GLN A 57 15.79 -12.68 3.00
CA GLN A 57 16.15 -12.05 1.74
C GLN A 57 17.48 -12.62 1.26
N VAL A 58 17.54 -13.07 -0.01
CA VAL A 58 18.71 -13.79 -0.54
C VAL A 58 19.30 -13.06 -1.74
N PHE A 59 20.57 -12.71 -1.61
CA PHE A 59 21.40 -12.14 -2.67
C PHE A 59 22.40 -13.18 -3.15
N THR A 60 22.42 -13.44 -4.46
CA THR A 60 23.29 -14.46 -5.07
C THR A 60 24.04 -13.90 -6.27
N TRP A 61 25.23 -14.42 -6.53
CA TRP A 61 26.05 -14.01 -7.67
C TRP A 61 26.72 -15.21 -8.33
N GLU A 62 27.23 -15.01 -9.55
CA GLU A 62 28.03 -16.01 -10.25
C GLU A 62 29.38 -16.21 -9.54
N VAL A 63 29.55 -17.34 -8.86
CA VAL A 63 30.78 -17.69 -8.17
C VAL A 63 31.85 -18.18 -9.15
N ARG A 64 33.10 -17.78 -8.91
CA ARG A 64 34.27 -18.10 -9.72
C ARG A 64 35.32 -18.81 -8.87
N PRO A 65 35.92 -19.91 -9.36
CA PRO A 65 36.93 -20.66 -8.61
C PRO A 65 38.11 -19.80 -8.18
N GLY A 66 38.49 -19.90 -6.91
CA GLY A 66 39.64 -19.19 -6.34
C GLY A 66 39.43 -17.70 -6.12
N ALA A 67 38.21 -17.19 -6.27
CA ALA A 67 37.86 -15.81 -5.97
C ALA A 67 37.31 -15.64 -4.54
N THR A 68 37.38 -14.41 -4.06
CA THR A 68 36.72 -13.93 -2.84
C THR A 68 35.85 -12.72 -3.13
N TYR A 69 34.83 -12.49 -2.30
CA TYR A 69 33.77 -11.53 -2.58
C TYR A 69 33.55 -10.53 -1.47
N LYS A 70 33.21 -9.29 -1.87
CA LYS A 70 32.55 -8.31 -1.01
C LYS A 70 31.25 -7.87 -1.66
N ILE A 71 30.22 -7.67 -0.84
CA ILE A 71 28.92 -7.17 -1.26
C ILE A 71 28.74 -5.80 -0.66
N ALA A 72 28.35 -4.81 -1.46
CA ALA A 72 28.10 -3.45 -1.00
C ALA A 72 26.69 -3.01 -1.38
N PHE A 73 26.02 -2.26 -0.52
CA PHE A 73 24.69 -1.68 -0.75
C PHE A 73 24.75 -0.17 -0.57
N ASP A 74 24.07 0.57 -1.44
CA ASP A 74 23.98 2.05 -1.36
C ASP A 74 22.72 2.53 -2.10
N VAL A 75 22.31 3.77 -1.88
CA VAL A 75 21.31 4.48 -2.71
C VAL A 75 21.93 5.12 -3.95
N ASP A 76 23.25 5.22 -4.01
CA ASP A 76 23.99 5.74 -5.16
C ASP A 76 24.80 4.62 -5.84
N MET A 77 24.76 4.57 -7.18
CA MET A 77 25.54 3.63 -7.99
C MET A 77 27.06 3.82 -7.87
N HIS A 78 27.53 4.92 -7.27
CA HIS A 78 28.96 5.16 -7.01
C HIS A 78 29.44 4.50 -5.71
N PHE A 79 28.53 4.08 -4.82
CA PHE A 79 28.84 3.37 -3.56
C PHE A 79 29.80 4.12 -2.62
N GLU A 80 29.61 5.43 -2.47
CA GLU A 80 30.46 6.29 -1.62
C GLU A 80 30.19 6.09 -0.12
N ASN A 81 28.96 5.73 0.25
CA ASN A 81 28.52 5.55 1.64
C ASN A 81 27.93 4.16 1.86
N ALA A 82 28.54 3.16 1.21
CA ALA A 82 27.96 1.84 1.13
C ALA A 82 28.09 1.03 2.43
N CYS A 83 27.05 0.26 2.74
CA CYS A 83 27.15 -0.82 3.72
C CYS A 83 27.84 -2.03 3.06
N VAL A 84 28.94 -2.52 3.63
CA VAL A 84 29.79 -3.56 3.01
C VAL A 84 29.85 -4.83 3.86
N TYR A 85 29.64 -5.97 3.20
CA TYR A 85 29.75 -7.32 3.76
C TYR A 85 30.95 -8.04 3.14
N ASP A 86 31.87 -8.53 3.96
CA ASP A 86 32.94 -9.44 3.52
C ASP A 86 32.41 -10.86 3.47
N MET A 87 32.35 -11.42 2.26
CA MET A 87 31.76 -12.73 2.00
C MET A 87 32.81 -13.84 1.89
N GLY A 88 34.10 -13.50 1.79
CA GLY A 88 35.14 -14.48 1.53
C GLY A 88 34.77 -15.36 0.32
N ARG A 89 34.67 -16.68 0.53
CA ARG A 89 34.32 -17.67 -0.52
C ARG A 89 32.85 -18.08 -0.54
N LYS A 90 31.98 -17.38 0.19
CA LYS A 90 30.53 -17.65 0.16
C LYS A 90 29.98 -17.38 -1.25
N ASP A 91 28.84 -17.99 -1.53
CA ASP A 91 28.11 -17.92 -2.80
C ASP A 91 26.82 -17.08 -2.71
N SER A 92 26.47 -16.67 -1.51
CA SER A 92 25.24 -15.96 -1.20
C SER A 92 25.38 -15.12 0.06
N LEU A 93 24.62 -14.02 0.09
CA LEU A 93 24.34 -13.23 1.28
C LEU A 93 22.86 -13.46 1.62
N VAL A 94 22.61 -13.92 2.83
CA VAL A 94 21.27 -14.13 3.36
C VAL A 94 21.10 -13.18 4.54
N LEU A 95 20.11 -12.31 4.45
CA LEU A 95 19.72 -11.38 5.51
C LEU A 95 18.30 -11.73 5.94
N THR A 96 18.03 -11.66 7.23
CA THR A 96 16.65 -11.61 7.74
C THR A 96 15.99 -10.28 7.35
N ASN A 97 14.66 -10.17 7.39
CA ASN A 97 13.95 -8.92 7.11
C ASN A 97 14.41 -7.82 8.08
N SER A 98 14.64 -8.13 9.35
CA SER A 98 15.17 -7.18 10.33
C SER A 98 16.56 -6.66 9.91
N GLU A 99 17.51 -7.56 9.60
CA GLU A 99 18.86 -7.16 9.17
C GLU A 99 18.83 -6.39 7.85
N MET A 100 17.93 -6.74 6.93
CA MET A 100 17.74 -6.04 5.67
C MET A 100 17.23 -4.62 5.91
N LEU A 101 16.21 -4.43 6.76
CA LEU A 101 15.68 -3.11 7.10
C LEU A 101 16.74 -2.24 7.77
N ASP A 102 17.49 -2.78 8.73
CA ASP A 102 18.56 -2.07 9.43
C ASP A 102 19.65 -1.62 8.45
N MET A 103 20.02 -2.49 7.50
CA MET A 103 20.97 -2.16 6.44
C MET A 103 20.43 -1.06 5.53
N LEU A 104 19.20 -1.18 5.04
CA LEU A 104 18.59 -0.17 4.17
C LEU A 104 18.47 1.19 4.86
N ARG A 105 18.12 1.21 6.15
CA ARG A 105 18.07 2.44 6.96
C ARG A 105 19.45 3.00 7.29
N THR A 106 20.48 2.16 7.32
CA THR A 106 21.87 2.63 7.44
C THR A 106 22.30 3.43 6.20
N VAL A 107 21.94 2.98 5.00
CA VAL A 107 22.27 3.67 3.74
C VAL A 107 21.29 4.79 3.37
N TRP A 108 20.06 4.72 3.86
CA TRP A 108 19.02 5.74 3.69
C TRP A 108 18.13 5.80 4.94
N PRO A 109 18.44 6.68 5.91
CA PRO A 109 17.71 6.77 7.18
C PRO A 109 16.20 7.00 7.03
N ASP A 110 15.78 7.75 6.00
CA ASP A 110 14.38 8.09 5.75
C ASP A 110 13.63 7.00 4.93
N PHE A 111 14.00 5.73 5.07
CA PHE A 111 13.38 4.64 4.32
C PHE A 111 12.05 4.22 4.94
N SER A 112 10.97 4.83 4.45
CA SER A 112 9.58 4.59 4.90
C SER A 112 8.61 4.16 3.78
N GLY A 113 9.07 4.18 2.53
CA GLY A 113 8.25 3.88 1.35
C GLY A 113 9.03 3.13 0.27
N VAL A 114 8.63 3.28 -0.99
CA VAL A 114 9.36 2.64 -2.09
C VAL A 114 10.64 3.41 -2.39
N LYS A 115 11.79 2.73 -2.33
CA LYS A 115 13.09 3.34 -2.63
C LYS A 115 13.94 2.40 -3.48
N ARG A 116 14.65 2.98 -4.44
CA ARG A 116 15.64 2.27 -5.24
C ARG A 116 16.96 2.20 -4.48
N PHE A 117 17.55 1.00 -4.46
CA PHE A 117 18.88 0.72 -3.93
C PHE A 117 19.73 0.03 -5.00
N PHE A 118 21.03 0.18 -4.86
CA PHE A 118 22.04 -0.45 -5.68
C PHE A 118 22.80 -1.46 -4.83
N TRP A 119 23.17 -2.58 -5.43
CA TRP A 119 24.06 -3.54 -4.80
C TRP A 119 25.18 -3.95 -5.75
N ARG A 120 26.40 -4.02 -5.21
CA ARG A 120 27.62 -4.31 -5.95
C ARG A 120 28.22 -5.61 -5.46
N VAL A 121 28.65 -6.43 -6.40
CA VAL A 121 29.52 -7.57 -6.18
C VAL A 121 30.93 -7.16 -6.59
N GLU A 122 31.84 -7.16 -5.62
CA GLU A 122 33.27 -7.00 -5.84
C GLU A 122 33.94 -8.37 -5.76
N GLN A 123 34.54 -8.81 -6.86
CA GLN A 123 35.32 -10.03 -6.95
C GLN A 123 36.81 -9.71 -6.87
N THR A 124 37.52 -10.38 -5.97
CA THR A 124 38.99 -10.38 -5.93
C THR A 124 39.52 -11.76 -6.31
N ARG A 125 40.47 -11.82 -7.24
CA ARG A 125 41.21 -13.04 -7.63
C ARG A 125 42.69 -12.71 -7.81
N GLY A 126 43.51 -13.08 -6.84
CA GLY A 126 44.91 -12.65 -6.81
C GLY A 126 45.01 -11.13 -6.65
N HIS A 127 45.62 -10.44 -7.61
CA HIS A 127 45.68 -8.97 -7.65
C HIS A 127 44.55 -8.33 -8.47
N ASP A 128 43.75 -9.13 -9.18
CA ASP A 128 42.67 -8.63 -10.03
C ASP A 128 41.41 -8.40 -9.21
N VAL A 129 40.94 -7.14 -9.20
CA VAL A 129 39.66 -6.75 -8.61
C VAL A 129 38.71 -6.34 -9.74
N ARG A 130 37.50 -6.90 -9.74
CA ARG A 130 36.44 -6.58 -10.69
C ARG A 130 35.14 -6.34 -9.95
N THR A 131 34.38 -5.34 -10.38
CA THR A 131 33.08 -5.01 -9.78
C THR A 131 31.99 -5.08 -10.81
N SER A 132 30.82 -5.50 -10.38
CA SER A 132 29.57 -5.39 -11.14
C SER A 132 28.45 -5.03 -10.16
N TRP A 133 27.43 -4.32 -10.62
CA TRP A 133 26.32 -3.92 -9.77
C TRP A 133 24.99 -4.05 -10.51
N ARG A 134 23.90 -4.14 -9.75
CA ARG A 134 22.52 -4.04 -10.21
C ARG A 134 21.71 -3.19 -9.24
N TYR A 135 20.51 -2.79 -9.64
CA TYR A 135 19.58 -2.09 -8.77
C TYR A 135 18.32 -2.95 -8.51
N PHE A 136 17.71 -2.71 -7.36
CA PHE A 136 16.39 -3.22 -6.98
C PHE A 136 15.61 -2.10 -6.29
N SER A 137 14.30 -2.22 -6.26
CA SER A 137 13.47 -1.39 -5.39
C SER A 137 13.17 -2.16 -4.11
N ALA A 138 13.14 -1.51 -2.96
CA ALA A 138 12.62 -2.10 -1.74
C ALA A 138 11.35 -1.36 -1.31
N ILE A 139 10.43 -2.10 -0.70
CA ILE A 139 9.22 -1.56 -0.08
C ILE A 139 9.02 -2.24 1.28
N PRO A 140 8.83 -1.47 2.37
CA PRO A 140 8.39 -2.05 3.64
C PRO A 140 6.96 -2.57 3.47
N LEU A 141 6.74 -3.82 3.87
CA LEU A 141 5.45 -4.52 3.77
C LEU A 141 4.87 -4.74 5.16
N VAL A 142 3.55 -4.69 5.24
CA VAL A 142 2.76 -5.17 6.38
C VAL A 142 1.64 -6.02 5.82
N GLU A 143 1.74 -7.34 5.94
CA GLU A 143 0.65 -8.24 5.54
C GLU A 143 -0.39 -8.40 6.66
N SER A 144 0.10 -8.50 7.90
CA SER A 144 -0.72 -8.60 9.09
C SER A 144 0.07 -8.14 10.31
N PHE A 145 -0.63 -7.74 11.37
CA PHE A 145 -0.03 -7.49 12.68
C PHE A 145 -0.90 -8.10 13.79
N THR A 146 -0.30 -8.32 14.96
CA THR A 146 -1.01 -8.76 16.16
C THR A 146 -1.18 -7.57 17.10
N ASP A 147 -2.41 -7.26 17.48
CA ASP A 147 -2.71 -6.20 18.44
C ASP A 147 -2.33 -6.66 19.85
N ALA A 148 -1.46 -5.90 20.52
CA ALA A 148 -0.94 -6.24 21.83
C ALA A 148 -2.00 -6.20 22.94
N ARG A 149 -3.14 -5.52 22.71
CA ARG A 149 -4.21 -5.38 23.71
C ARG A 149 -4.99 -6.68 23.94
N ASP A 150 -5.27 -7.41 22.87
CA ASP A 150 -6.20 -8.54 22.87
C ASP A 150 -5.67 -9.78 22.13
N GLY A 151 -4.51 -9.68 21.46
CA GLY A 151 -3.93 -10.77 20.67
C GLY A 151 -4.64 -11.01 19.34
N GLU A 152 -5.56 -10.12 18.95
CA GLU A 152 -6.24 -10.21 17.65
C GLU A 152 -5.25 -9.94 16.52
N VAL A 153 -5.34 -10.76 15.48
CA VAL A 153 -4.52 -10.59 14.26
C VAL A 153 -5.37 -9.88 13.23
N TYR A 154 -4.82 -8.82 12.65
CA TYR A 154 -5.46 -8.07 11.57
C TYR A 154 -4.59 -8.06 10.33
N GLY A 155 -5.18 -8.34 9.18
CA GLY A 155 -4.56 -8.11 7.88
C GLY A 155 -4.44 -6.62 7.56
N ALA A 156 -3.51 -6.30 6.65
CA ALA A 156 -3.34 -4.96 6.09
C ALA A 156 -3.21 -4.99 4.56
N CYS A 157 -3.48 -3.85 3.94
CA CYS A 157 -3.30 -3.57 2.53
C CYS A 157 -2.38 -2.36 2.36
N GLN A 158 -1.61 -2.35 1.28
CA GLN A 158 -0.68 -1.28 0.98
C GLN A 158 -0.92 -0.72 -0.42
N PHE A 159 -0.92 0.60 -0.51
CA PHE A 159 -1.16 1.36 -1.73
C PHE A 159 -0.06 2.39 -1.92
N ILE A 160 0.55 2.42 -3.10
CA ILE A 160 1.39 3.54 -3.51
C ILE A 160 0.44 4.55 -4.14
N LEU A 161 0.14 5.62 -3.41
CA LEU A 161 -0.82 6.64 -3.83
C LEU A 161 -0.28 7.46 -5.03
N ASN A 162 -1.13 8.30 -5.60
CA ASN A 162 -0.81 9.06 -6.82
C ASN A 162 0.38 10.02 -6.67
N ASP A 163 0.67 10.46 -5.45
CA ASP A 163 1.83 11.30 -5.11
C ASP A 163 3.11 10.49 -4.84
N GLY A 164 3.04 9.16 -4.91
CA GLY A 164 4.14 8.24 -4.63
C GLY A 164 4.30 7.85 -3.16
N SER A 165 3.48 8.40 -2.26
CA SER A 165 3.47 8.01 -0.85
C SER A 165 2.92 6.59 -0.66
N LEU A 166 3.35 5.92 0.40
CA LEU A 166 2.88 4.58 0.76
C LEU A 166 1.83 4.69 1.87
N MET A 167 0.60 4.25 1.59
CA MET A 167 -0.46 4.11 2.58
C MET A 167 -0.61 2.64 2.96
N THR A 168 -0.50 2.34 4.26
CA THR A 168 -0.80 1.02 4.82
C THR A 168 -2.09 1.12 5.65
N ILE A 169 -3.14 0.39 5.28
CA ILE A 169 -4.45 0.42 5.96
C ILE A 169 -4.89 -0.98 6.34
N MET A 170 -5.56 -1.12 7.47
CA MET A 170 -6.17 -2.40 7.88
C MET A 170 -7.13 -2.92 6.80
N SER A 171 -7.01 -4.19 6.45
CA SER A 171 -7.95 -4.89 5.56
C SER A 171 -9.14 -5.50 6.32
N GLU A 172 -9.07 -5.48 7.66
CA GLU A 172 -10.12 -5.91 8.57
C GLU A 172 -10.57 -4.76 9.48
N ASN A 173 -11.81 -4.82 9.96
CA ASN A 173 -12.34 -3.81 10.87
C ASN A 173 -11.82 -4.05 12.29
N LEU A 174 -11.47 -2.97 13.00
CA LEU A 174 -10.92 -3.02 14.34
C LEU A 174 -11.89 -3.66 15.34
N ARG A 175 -11.39 -4.56 16.19
CA ARG A 175 -12.17 -5.30 17.21
C ARG A 175 -11.87 -4.91 18.67
N ALA A 176 -10.95 -3.97 18.88
CA ALA A 176 -10.53 -3.52 20.20
C ALA A 176 -11.67 -3.01 21.09
N THR A 177 -11.57 -3.27 22.39
CA THR A 177 -12.56 -2.83 23.39
C THR A 177 -11.98 -1.87 24.43
N VAL A 178 -10.68 -1.56 24.32
CA VAL A 178 -9.93 -0.65 25.18
C VAL A 178 -8.94 0.15 24.32
N TYR A 179 -8.45 1.27 24.86
CA TYR A 179 -7.37 2.04 24.23
C TYR A 179 -6.03 1.29 24.30
N ALA A 180 -5.05 1.73 23.52
CA ALA A 180 -3.69 1.15 23.47
C ALA A 180 -2.98 1.15 24.84
N ASP A 181 -3.27 2.16 25.68
CA ASP A 181 -2.77 2.26 27.05
C ASP A 181 -3.58 1.42 28.07
N GLY A 182 -4.59 0.69 27.62
CA GLY A 182 -5.46 -0.17 28.43
C GLY A 182 -6.63 0.56 29.11
N GLU A 183 -6.77 1.88 28.93
CA GLU A 183 -7.91 2.63 29.48
C GLU A 183 -9.23 2.20 28.81
N PRO A 184 -10.35 2.18 29.56
CA PRO A 184 -11.65 1.83 29.02
C PRO A 184 -12.18 2.91 28.07
N LEU A 185 -13.00 2.49 27.09
CA LEU A 185 -13.69 3.42 26.19
C LEU A 185 -14.80 4.17 26.95
N PRO A 186 -14.98 5.49 26.70
CA PRO A 186 -16.02 6.28 27.37
C PRO A 186 -17.44 5.83 27.00
N VAL A 187 -17.60 5.29 25.79
CA VAL A 187 -18.78 4.56 25.34
C VAL A 187 -18.29 3.21 24.83
N GLU A 188 -18.82 2.12 25.39
CA GLU A 188 -18.43 0.77 25.02
C GLU A 188 -18.61 0.52 23.52
N ALA A 189 -17.60 -0.07 22.89
CA ALA A 189 -17.69 -0.45 21.50
C ALA A 189 -18.65 -1.65 21.33
N LYS A 190 -19.59 -1.53 20.39
CA LYS A 190 -20.64 -2.55 20.21
C LYS A 190 -20.20 -3.64 19.25
N ALA A 191 -20.62 -4.87 19.47
CA ALA A 191 -20.63 -5.89 18.41
C ALA A 191 -21.82 -5.68 17.48
N ALA A 192 -21.78 -6.27 16.28
CA ALA A 192 -22.98 -6.42 15.47
C ALA A 192 -24.03 -7.27 16.21
N ALA A 193 -25.27 -6.78 16.21
CA ALA A 193 -26.41 -7.47 16.83
C ALA A 193 -27.68 -7.21 16.01
N GLY A 194 -28.60 -8.17 16.03
CA GLY A 194 -29.83 -8.16 15.26
C GLY A 194 -30.07 -9.49 14.56
N ASP A 195 -30.92 -9.48 13.54
CA ASP A 195 -31.22 -10.65 12.72
C ASP A 195 -30.30 -10.74 11.48
N GLY A 196 -30.50 -11.78 10.65
CA GLY A 196 -29.78 -11.96 9.40
C GLY A 196 -28.30 -12.26 9.61
N TYR A 197 -27.42 -11.53 8.90
CA TYR A 197 -25.97 -11.71 9.02
C TYR A 197 -25.44 -11.56 10.45
N CYS A 198 -26.12 -10.78 11.31
CA CYS A 198 -25.71 -10.59 12.70
C CYS A 198 -25.78 -11.88 13.54
N SER A 199 -26.46 -12.92 13.06
CA SER A 199 -26.50 -14.24 13.69
C SER A 199 -25.31 -15.14 13.31
N ASP A 200 -24.53 -14.77 12.29
CA ASP A 200 -23.33 -15.49 11.85
C ASP A 200 -22.09 -14.97 12.59
N PRO A 201 -21.41 -15.80 13.40
CA PRO A 201 -20.19 -15.41 14.10
C PRO A 201 -19.07 -14.93 13.16
N LEU A 202 -18.98 -15.45 11.93
CA LEU A 202 -17.98 -15.02 10.95
C LEU A 202 -18.25 -13.60 10.48
N TYR A 203 -19.52 -13.25 10.22
CA TYR A 203 -19.90 -11.89 9.90
C TYR A 203 -19.58 -10.95 11.06
N VAL A 204 -19.99 -11.31 12.29
CA VAL A 204 -19.74 -10.50 13.51
C VAL A 204 -18.24 -10.24 13.70
N GLN A 205 -17.39 -11.23 13.42
CA GLN A 205 -15.94 -11.03 13.43
C GLN A 205 -15.48 -10.07 12.32
N LYS A 206 -15.95 -10.25 11.08
CA LYS A 206 -15.54 -9.43 9.93
C LYS A 206 -15.93 -7.95 10.05
N VAL A 207 -17.14 -7.66 10.52
CA VAL A 207 -17.63 -6.28 10.67
C VAL A 207 -16.96 -5.55 11.83
N GLY A 208 -16.35 -6.29 12.76
CA GLY A 208 -15.61 -5.75 13.88
C GLY A 208 -16.52 -5.11 14.93
N ARG A 209 -16.01 -4.05 15.56
CA ARG A 209 -16.76 -3.27 16.57
C ARG A 209 -17.22 -1.92 16.01
N TYR A 210 -18.23 -1.35 16.65
CA TYR A 210 -18.81 -0.06 16.31
C TYR A 210 -18.48 0.93 17.42
N TYR A 211 -17.91 2.07 17.05
CA TYR A 211 -17.42 3.08 17.99
C TYR A 211 -18.16 4.39 17.76
N SER A 212 -18.56 5.06 18.84
CA SER A 212 -18.93 6.49 18.74
C SER A 212 -17.69 7.28 18.33
N TRP A 213 -17.88 8.42 17.66
CA TRP A 213 -16.73 9.21 17.19
C TRP A 213 -15.83 9.66 18.34
N ALA A 214 -16.42 10.09 19.47
CA ALA A 214 -15.66 10.45 20.68
C ALA A 214 -14.86 9.28 21.26
N ALA A 215 -15.40 8.05 21.26
CA ALA A 215 -14.64 6.87 21.68
C ALA A 215 -13.53 6.54 20.67
N ALA A 216 -13.81 6.73 19.38
CA ALA A 216 -12.88 6.45 18.30
C ALA A 216 -11.66 7.40 18.33
N THR A 217 -11.88 8.72 18.47
CA THR A 217 -10.80 9.72 18.46
C THR A 217 -10.14 9.94 19.81
N ARG A 218 -10.89 9.75 20.91
CA ARG A 218 -10.49 10.16 22.27
C ARG A 218 -10.24 11.67 22.39
N LEU A 219 -10.85 12.47 21.52
CA LEU A 219 -10.70 13.92 21.49
C LEU A 219 -12.05 14.62 21.63
N THR A 220 -12.01 15.83 22.19
CA THR A 220 -13.07 16.82 21.99
C THR A 220 -13.06 17.32 20.54
N TRP A 221 -14.14 17.98 20.12
CA TRP A 221 -14.23 18.53 18.78
C TRP A 221 -13.15 19.59 18.51
N ASP A 222 -12.88 20.48 19.48
CA ASP A 222 -11.88 21.54 19.33
C ASP A 222 -10.45 20.95 19.23
N GLU A 223 -10.15 19.89 19.98
CA GLU A 223 -8.86 19.18 19.88
C GLU A 223 -8.70 18.48 18.53
N ALA A 224 -9.76 17.81 18.04
CA ALA A 224 -9.73 17.17 16.73
C ALA A 224 -9.59 18.19 15.59
N LYS A 225 -10.20 19.38 15.74
CA LYS A 225 -10.01 20.48 14.80
C LYS A 225 -8.56 20.95 14.81
N ALA A 226 -8.00 21.20 15.99
CA ALA A 226 -6.61 21.64 16.13
C ALA A 226 -5.64 20.63 15.52
N ALA A 227 -5.83 19.33 15.79
CA ALA A 227 -5.02 18.26 15.21
C ALA A 227 -5.11 18.23 13.68
N TYR A 228 -6.33 18.31 13.12
CA TYR A 228 -6.54 18.33 11.68
C TYR A 228 -5.90 19.56 11.01
N GLU A 229 -6.07 20.76 11.58
CA GLU A 229 -5.46 21.99 11.07
C GLU A 229 -3.92 21.99 11.18
N ALA A 230 -3.37 21.26 12.14
CA ALA A 230 -1.93 21.04 12.30
C ALA A 230 -1.37 19.93 11.41
N GLY A 231 -2.22 19.13 10.76
CA GLY A 231 -1.81 17.94 10.00
C GLY A 231 -1.30 16.80 10.88
N GLU A 232 -1.74 16.74 12.13
CA GLU A 232 -1.34 15.72 13.11
C GLU A 232 -2.22 14.47 12.99
N THR A 233 -1.61 13.30 13.15
CA THR A 233 -2.34 12.03 13.21
C THR A 233 -3.02 11.87 14.57
N VAL A 234 -4.18 11.21 14.59
CA VAL A 234 -4.94 10.91 15.82
C VAL A 234 -4.95 9.42 16.04
N GLN A 235 -4.17 8.92 17.00
CA GLN A 235 -4.14 7.50 17.36
C GLN A 235 -5.53 7.00 17.80
N GLY A 236 -6.14 7.69 18.76
CA GLY A 236 -7.45 7.33 19.31
C GLY A 236 -7.54 5.86 19.73
N VAL A 237 -8.53 5.14 19.20
CA VAL A 237 -8.75 3.71 19.48
C VAL A 237 -7.83 2.77 18.69
N CYS A 238 -7.03 3.27 17.75
CA CYS A 238 -6.13 2.44 16.97
C CYS A 238 -4.96 1.90 17.83
N PRO A 239 -4.38 0.74 17.44
CA PRO A 239 -3.20 0.20 18.12
C PRO A 239 -2.00 1.15 18.08
N GLU A 240 -0.97 0.90 18.89
CA GLU A 240 0.30 1.65 18.79
C GLU A 240 0.90 1.53 17.37
N GLY A 241 1.39 2.64 16.82
CA GLY A 241 1.90 2.72 15.45
C GLY A 241 0.81 2.79 14.38
N TRP A 242 -0.45 2.99 14.77
CA TRP A 242 -1.60 3.15 13.88
C TRP A 242 -2.47 4.33 14.34
N HIS A 243 -3.12 4.98 13.39
CA HIS A 243 -4.03 6.11 13.65
C HIS A 243 -5.36 5.97 12.89
N LEU A 244 -6.35 6.76 13.31
CA LEU A 244 -7.60 6.89 12.57
C LEU A 244 -7.34 7.67 11.29
N PRO A 245 -7.82 7.17 10.13
CA PRO A 245 -7.69 7.90 8.87
C PRO A 245 -8.30 9.29 8.99
N SER A 246 -7.61 10.29 8.47
CA SER A 246 -8.18 11.61 8.21
C SER A 246 -9.08 11.57 6.96
N MET A 247 -9.88 12.62 6.79
CA MET A 247 -10.61 12.85 5.54
C MET A 247 -9.68 12.93 4.34
N ASP A 248 -8.48 13.50 4.49
CA ASP A 248 -7.53 13.68 3.40
C ASP A 248 -6.91 12.36 2.96
N GLU A 249 -6.58 11.47 3.88
CA GLU A 249 -6.08 10.12 3.55
C GLU A 249 -7.12 9.26 2.85
N PHE A 250 -8.38 9.29 3.30
CA PHE A 250 -9.45 8.61 2.58
C PHE A 250 -9.76 9.23 1.22
N ASN A 251 -9.63 10.55 1.06
CA ASN A 251 -9.73 11.19 -0.24
C ASN A 251 -8.60 10.75 -1.17
N ALA A 252 -7.36 10.69 -0.68
CA ALA A 252 -6.21 10.24 -1.46
C ALA A 252 -6.37 8.77 -1.88
N LEU A 253 -6.83 7.90 -0.97
CA LEU A 253 -7.18 6.51 -1.30
C LEU A 253 -8.30 6.44 -2.34
N ARG A 254 -9.35 7.24 -2.21
CA ARG A 254 -10.46 7.30 -3.17
C ARG A 254 -9.98 7.73 -4.56
N GLU A 255 -9.13 8.74 -4.64
CA GLU A 255 -8.57 9.21 -5.91
C GLU A 255 -7.69 8.14 -6.56
N TYR A 256 -6.88 7.44 -5.76
CA TYR A 256 -6.06 6.32 -6.22
C TYR A 256 -6.90 5.16 -6.78
N LEU A 257 -7.96 4.77 -6.07
CA LEU A 257 -8.85 3.67 -6.48
C LEU A 257 -9.76 4.04 -7.67
N GLY A 258 -9.84 5.32 -8.01
CA GLY A 258 -10.71 5.87 -9.04
C GLY A 258 -12.04 6.34 -8.45
N ALA A 259 -12.35 7.63 -8.65
CA ALA A 259 -13.52 8.28 -8.05
C ALA A 259 -14.86 7.59 -8.35
N ASP A 260 -15.01 7.04 -9.56
CA ASP A 260 -16.28 6.49 -10.05
C ASP A 260 -16.46 4.98 -9.77
N VAL A 261 -15.37 4.27 -9.49
CA VAL A 261 -15.36 2.79 -9.40
C VAL A 261 -14.69 2.26 -8.14
N GLY A 262 -14.14 3.13 -7.30
CA GLY A 262 -13.32 2.76 -6.15
C GLY A 262 -14.04 1.87 -5.14
N ALA A 263 -15.38 2.00 -4.99
CA ALA A 263 -16.12 1.11 -4.10
C ALA A 263 -16.11 -0.34 -4.60
N ASN A 264 -16.26 -0.55 -5.91
CA ASN A 264 -16.27 -1.89 -6.49
C ASN A 264 -14.92 -2.61 -6.30
N ALA A 265 -13.82 -1.85 -6.21
CA ALA A 265 -12.48 -2.38 -5.97
C ALA A 265 -12.27 -2.87 -4.52
N VAL A 266 -13.05 -2.40 -3.55
CA VAL A 266 -12.83 -2.68 -2.12
C VAL A 266 -13.86 -3.62 -1.48
N LYS A 267 -15.06 -3.72 -2.07
CA LYS A 267 -16.17 -4.55 -1.55
C LYS A 267 -15.85 -6.06 -1.61
N ASP A 268 -16.17 -6.81 -0.55
CA ASP A 268 -16.18 -8.29 -0.54
C ASP A 268 -17.50 -8.81 -1.13
N PRO A 269 -17.51 -9.40 -2.34
CA PRO A 269 -18.73 -9.79 -3.03
C PRO A 269 -19.57 -10.83 -2.29
N SER A 270 -19.06 -11.43 -1.21
CA SER A 270 -19.78 -12.43 -0.42
C SER A 270 -20.86 -11.83 0.49
N TYR A 271 -20.83 -10.51 0.75
CA TYR A 271 -21.69 -9.86 1.74
C TYR A 271 -22.58 -8.75 1.18
N TRP A 272 -22.27 -8.22 0.00
CA TRP A 272 -23.08 -7.19 -0.65
C TRP A 272 -24.23 -7.82 -1.45
N PRO A 273 -25.48 -7.40 -1.26
CA PRO A 273 -26.61 -7.87 -2.07
C PRO A 273 -26.43 -7.63 -3.58
N ALA A 274 -25.94 -6.45 -3.98
CA ALA A 274 -25.64 -6.12 -5.37
C ALA A 274 -24.17 -6.43 -5.70
N THR A 275 -23.92 -7.53 -6.42
CA THR A 275 -22.55 -7.99 -6.74
C THR A 275 -22.03 -7.52 -8.09
N ASP A 276 -22.89 -6.95 -8.93
CA ASP A 276 -22.54 -6.57 -10.30
C ASP A 276 -21.41 -5.53 -10.32
N GLY A 277 -20.30 -5.90 -10.97
CA GLY A 277 -19.12 -5.04 -11.10
C GLY A 277 -18.19 -5.00 -9.88
N ILE A 278 -18.52 -5.65 -8.76
CA ILE A 278 -17.59 -5.82 -7.63
C ILE A 278 -16.41 -6.67 -8.09
N THR A 279 -15.19 -6.18 -7.86
CA THR A 279 -13.94 -6.87 -8.22
C THR A 279 -13.11 -7.27 -7.02
N ASN A 280 -13.24 -6.53 -5.90
CA ASN A 280 -12.38 -6.66 -4.72
C ASN A 280 -10.87 -6.62 -5.06
N SER A 281 -10.48 -5.95 -6.15
CA SER A 281 -9.11 -5.95 -6.65
C SER A 281 -8.12 -5.25 -5.70
N ALA A 282 -8.60 -4.33 -4.86
CA ALA A 282 -7.83 -3.67 -3.82
C ALA A 282 -7.62 -4.54 -2.57
N LYS A 283 -8.29 -5.71 -2.49
CA LYS A 283 -8.20 -6.69 -1.40
C LYS A 283 -8.54 -6.15 -0.01
N MET A 284 -9.24 -5.02 0.04
CA MET A 284 -9.69 -4.43 1.29
C MET A 284 -10.85 -5.23 1.92
N ASN A 285 -11.51 -6.13 1.19
CA ASN A 285 -12.51 -7.04 1.74
C ASN A 285 -13.59 -6.34 2.59
N VAL A 286 -14.07 -5.17 2.14
CA VAL A 286 -15.07 -4.40 2.87
C VAL A 286 -16.42 -5.12 2.80
N VAL A 287 -16.98 -5.46 3.94
CA VAL A 287 -18.32 -6.05 4.07
C VAL A 287 -19.35 -4.98 4.40
N VAL A 288 -20.63 -5.23 4.08
CA VAL A 288 -21.75 -4.42 4.60
C VAL A 288 -21.71 -4.46 6.13
N SER A 289 -21.77 -3.30 6.77
CA SER A 289 -21.66 -3.20 8.24
C SER A 289 -22.86 -2.50 8.88
N GLY A 290 -23.67 -1.76 8.12
CA GLY A 290 -24.69 -0.91 8.72
C GLY A 290 -24.09 0.00 9.80
N PHE A 291 -24.88 0.31 10.83
CA PHE A 291 -24.44 1.15 11.95
C PHE A 291 -25.39 1.08 13.15
N TYR A 292 -24.96 1.60 14.29
CA TYR A 292 -25.89 1.96 15.37
C TYR A 292 -26.23 3.45 15.27
N TRP A 293 -27.52 3.78 15.30
CA TRP A 293 -27.98 5.18 15.31
C TRP A 293 -27.50 5.96 16.54
N HIS A 294 -27.49 5.30 17.70
CA HIS A 294 -26.94 5.82 18.95
C HIS A 294 -26.56 4.67 19.89
N GLU A 295 -25.82 4.95 20.95
CA GLU A 295 -25.26 3.94 21.86
C GLU A 295 -26.30 3.08 22.58
N GLY A 296 -27.54 3.57 22.69
CA GLY A 296 -28.65 2.89 23.36
C GLY A 296 -29.36 1.82 22.51
N LEU A 297 -29.18 1.80 21.19
CA LEU A 297 -29.84 0.80 20.34
C LEU A 297 -29.20 -0.59 20.50
N THR A 298 -30.02 -1.64 20.48
CA THR A 298 -29.55 -3.04 20.66
C THR A 298 -29.45 -3.83 19.35
N PHE A 299 -29.68 -3.20 18.20
CA PHE A 299 -29.62 -3.81 16.88
C PHE A 299 -29.03 -2.83 15.85
N LEU A 300 -28.45 -3.38 14.78
CA LEU A 300 -27.91 -2.60 13.66
C LEU A 300 -29.02 -2.02 12.77
N THR A 301 -28.82 -0.78 12.36
CA THR A 301 -29.54 -0.11 11.28
C THR A 301 -28.83 -0.37 9.95
N ASP A 302 -29.61 -0.69 8.91
CA ASP A 302 -29.15 -0.95 7.54
C ASP A 302 -27.98 -1.94 7.39
N PRO A 303 -27.99 -3.11 8.07
CA PRO A 303 -26.86 -4.04 8.10
C PRO A 303 -26.48 -4.63 6.73
N THR A 304 -27.34 -4.48 5.71
CA THR A 304 -27.14 -5.04 4.36
C THR A 304 -26.96 -3.99 3.26
N PHE A 305 -26.98 -2.70 3.57
CA PHE A 305 -27.01 -1.64 2.54
C PHE A 305 -25.76 -0.77 2.50
N THR A 306 -25.03 -0.64 3.61
CA THR A 306 -23.91 0.29 3.68
C THR A 306 -22.75 -0.25 4.50
N ALA A 307 -21.56 0.23 4.19
CA ALA A 307 -20.39 0.16 5.06
C ALA A 307 -19.88 1.58 5.29
N ARG A 308 -19.59 1.93 6.55
CA ARG A 308 -19.16 3.27 6.94
C ARG A 308 -17.98 3.20 7.90
N PHE A 309 -17.05 4.14 7.79
CA PHE A 309 -15.86 4.22 8.63
C PHE A 309 -15.64 5.65 9.09
N TRP A 310 -15.56 5.86 10.41
CA TRP A 310 -15.21 7.18 10.93
C TRP A 310 -13.82 7.61 10.48
N THR A 311 -13.67 8.92 10.30
CA THR A 311 -12.36 9.59 10.24
C THR A 311 -12.06 10.30 11.56
N SER A 312 -10.81 10.70 11.77
CA SER A 312 -10.44 11.64 12.83
C SER A 312 -10.93 13.08 12.57
N THR A 313 -11.41 13.38 11.38
CA THR A 313 -11.74 14.72 10.93
C THR A 313 -13.13 15.19 11.42
N PRO A 314 -13.22 16.30 12.17
CA PRO A 314 -14.51 16.93 12.50
C PRO A 314 -15.15 17.61 11.28
N ARG A 315 -16.46 17.92 11.33
CA ARG A 315 -17.10 18.69 10.25
C ARG A 315 -16.70 20.18 10.35
N LEU A 316 -15.80 20.61 9.46
CA LEU A 316 -15.32 21.98 9.39
C LEU A 316 -15.92 22.74 8.21
N LYS A 317 -16.02 24.06 8.35
CA LYS A 317 -16.46 24.98 7.28
C LYS A 317 -15.62 24.79 6.02
N GLY A 318 -16.29 24.79 4.87
CA GLY A 318 -15.66 24.70 3.55
C GLY A 318 -15.49 23.27 3.05
N MET A 319 -15.66 22.25 3.90
CA MET A 319 -15.65 20.85 3.47
C MET A 319 -16.80 20.54 2.53
N GLN A 320 -16.51 19.72 1.52
CA GLN A 320 -17.46 19.23 0.54
C GLN A 320 -17.70 17.75 0.72
N PHE A 321 -18.96 17.34 0.61
CA PHE A 321 -19.41 15.98 0.81
C PHE A 321 -20.23 15.50 -0.40
N ALA A 322 -20.47 14.20 -0.44
CA ALA A 322 -21.30 13.59 -1.47
C ALA A 322 -22.72 14.20 -1.48
N TYR A 323 -23.40 14.06 -2.62
CA TYR A 323 -24.77 14.54 -2.83
C TYR A 323 -24.95 16.06 -2.69
N GLY A 324 -23.89 16.83 -2.91
CA GLY A 324 -23.92 18.30 -2.92
C GLY A 324 -23.96 18.93 -1.52
N ASP A 325 -23.76 18.16 -0.46
CA ASP A 325 -23.63 18.72 0.88
C ASP A 325 -22.30 19.48 1.02
N SER A 326 -22.36 20.66 1.62
CA SER A 326 -21.21 21.54 1.85
C SER A 326 -21.34 22.18 3.22
N ALA A 327 -20.27 22.15 4.01
CA ALA A 327 -20.26 22.75 5.34
C ALA A 327 -20.16 24.29 5.23
N SER A 328 -21.27 24.99 5.45
CA SER A 328 -21.31 26.45 5.48
C SER A 328 -20.68 27.07 6.74
N ALA A 329 -20.59 26.28 7.81
CA ALA A 329 -19.96 26.61 9.08
C ALA A 329 -19.36 25.34 9.70
N ASP A 330 -18.48 25.55 10.69
CA ASP A 330 -18.03 24.50 11.60
C ASP A 330 -19.25 23.96 12.36
N ASP A 331 -19.32 22.63 12.52
CA ASP A 331 -20.43 21.97 13.21
C ASP A 331 -19.89 21.02 14.29
N PRO A 332 -19.89 21.45 15.57
CA PRO A 332 -19.40 20.62 16.68
C PRO A 332 -20.25 19.38 16.95
N THR A 333 -21.41 19.26 16.30
CA THR A 333 -22.32 18.12 16.47
C THR A 333 -22.10 17.03 15.44
N LYS A 334 -21.15 17.19 14.50
CA LYS A 334 -20.91 16.25 13.40
C LYS A 334 -19.43 15.95 13.17
N ALA A 335 -19.18 14.75 12.67
CA ALA A 335 -17.86 14.31 12.21
C ALA A 335 -17.94 13.66 10.84
N VAL A 336 -16.78 13.53 10.19
CA VAL A 336 -16.65 13.02 8.83
C VAL A 336 -16.44 11.51 8.81
N LEU A 337 -17.04 10.84 7.82
CA LEU A 337 -16.87 9.42 7.55
C LEU A 337 -16.72 9.13 6.06
N LEU A 338 -16.11 7.99 5.78
CA LEU A 338 -16.17 7.34 4.48
C LEU A 338 -17.39 6.41 4.45
N SER A 339 -18.20 6.48 3.40
CA SER A 339 -19.36 5.60 3.18
C SER A 339 -19.32 4.92 1.82
N ILE A 340 -19.86 3.70 1.85
CA ILE A 340 -19.99 2.81 0.71
C ILE A 340 -21.43 2.30 0.73
N TYR A 341 -22.10 2.33 -0.42
CA TYR A 341 -23.49 1.89 -0.58
C TYR A 341 -23.58 0.70 -1.51
N ASP A 342 -24.58 -0.16 -1.31
CA ASP A 342 -24.76 -1.41 -2.05
C ASP A 342 -24.85 -1.17 -3.56
N ASP A 343 -25.69 -0.21 -3.94
CA ASP A 343 -26.00 0.19 -5.31
C ASP A 343 -25.07 1.26 -5.89
N ALA A 344 -23.97 1.60 -5.19
CA ALA A 344 -23.01 2.60 -5.65
C ALA A 344 -21.63 1.99 -5.95
N SER A 345 -21.00 2.48 -7.01
CA SER A 345 -19.62 2.15 -7.39
C SER A 345 -18.60 3.14 -6.83
N THR A 346 -19.05 4.22 -6.16
CA THR A 346 -18.20 5.30 -5.64
C THR A 346 -17.98 5.22 -4.13
N LEU A 347 -16.81 5.69 -3.70
CA LEU A 347 -16.50 5.95 -2.30
C LEU A 347 -16.96 7.38 -1.94
N ASN A 348 -17.77 7.53 -0.91
CA ASN A 348 -18.41 8.81 -0.57
C ASN A 348 -17.89 9.37 0.75
N MET A 349 -17.46 10.63 0.76
CA MET A 349 -17.23 11.34 2.01
C MET A 349 -18.53 12.00 2.44
N GLN A 350 -18.92 11.77 3.68
CA GLN A 350 -20.13 12.35 4.28
C GLN A 350 -19.84 12.78 5.72
N SER A 351 -20.78 13.47 6.35
CA SER A 351 -20.70 13.74 7.77
C SER A 351 -21.99 13.36 8.47
N TYR A 352 -21.88 12.83 9.68
CA TYR A 352 -23.02 12.42 10.49
C TYR A 352 -22.89 12.92 11.92
N SER A 353 -24.01 12.91 12.62
CA SER A 353 -24.11 13.38 13.99
C SER A 353 -23.28 12.51 14.94
N VAL A 354 -22.72 13.16 15.95
CA VAL A 354 -21.93 12.56 17.04
C VAL A 354 -22.51 12.95 18.41
N VAL A 355 -23.77 13.36 18.46
CA VAL A 355 -24.42 13.88 19.69
C VAL A 355 -24.88 12.72 20.58
N PRO A 356 -24.28 12.55 21.78
CA PRO A 356 -24.62 11.47 22.72
C PRO A 356 -26.13 11.36 22.96
N SER A 357 -26.63 10.11 22.99
CA SER A 357 -28.02 9.75 23.29
C SER A 357 -29.10 10.28 22.33
N VAL A 358 -28.73 11.02 21.28
CA VAL A 358 -29.65 11.52 20.25
C VAL A 358 -29.39 10.81 18.93
N GLU A 359 -28.25 11.13 18.32
CA GLU A 359 -27.82 10.63 17.01
C GLU A 359 -26.31 10.35 17.07
N ASN A 360 -25.86 9.72 18.15
CA ASN A 360 -24.46 9.38 18.36
C ASN A 360 -24.07 8.15 17.56
N HIS A 361 -23.97 8.33 16.25
CA HIS A 361 -23.77 7.22 15.35
C HIS A 361 -22.50 6.44 15.72
N MET A 362 -22.59 5.11 15.60
CA MET A 362 -21.45 4.24 15.84
C MET A 362 -21.13 3.45 14.57
N TYR A 363 -19.89 3.56 14.12
CA TYR A 363 -19.39 2.93 12.91
C TYR A 363 -18.11 2.13 13.18
N PRO A 364 -17.79 1.15 12.33
CA PRO A 364 -16.49 0.49 12.35
C PRO A 364 -15.32 1.44 12.06
N ILE A 365 -14.11 0.97 12.41
CA ILE A 365 -12.85 1.67 12.16
C ILE A 365 -11.92 0.76 11.36
N ARG A 366 -11.15 1.37 10.45
CA ARG A 366 -9.97 0.77 9.84
C ARG A 366 -8.83 1.76 9.98
N CYS A 367 -7.80 1.39 10.74
CA CYS A 367 -6.70 2.28 11.02
C CYS A 367 -5.69 2.30 9.87
N VAL A 368 -4.97 3.40 9.75
CA VAL A 368 -3.81 3.57 8.88
C VAL A 368 -2.55 3.49 9.73
N MET A 369 -1.51 2.87 9.21
CA MET A 369 -0.23 2.76 9.91
C MET A 369 0.48 4.10 9.89
N ASP A 370 1.10 4.48 11.00
CA ASP A 370 1.99 5.63 11.04
C ASP A 370 3.16 5.44 10.07
N PRO A 371 3.73 6.52 9.51
CA PRO A 371 4.97 6.44 8.74
C PRO A 371 6.06 5.73 9.53
N MET A 372 6.62 4.67 8.93
CA MET A 372 7.61 3.78 9.55
C MET A 372 9.04 4.31 9.55
#